data_AF-A0A1W9XE17-F1
#
_entry.id   AF-A0A1W9XE17-F1
#
_cell.length_a   1.000
_cell.length_b   1.000
_cell.length_c   1.000
_cell.angle_alpha   90.00
_cell.angle_beta   90.00
_cell.angle_gamma   90.00
#
_symmetry.space_group_name_H-M   'P 1'
#
loop_
_entity.id
_entity.type
_entity.pdbx_description
1 polymer ?
#
loop_
_entity_poly.entity_id
_entity_poly.type
_entity_poly.pdbx_seq_one_letter_code
_entity_poly.pdbx_strand_id
1 'polypeptide(L)'
;MKTYRRKSSYLSVALAVMIDADTNPVRKRLNQLDAILGDDSHQIRQQDEKIAIFVPKRNIETWIYFIRKKEADETTAYPKLDRERDCKQDVDELLDHVCGHGLPENAPQSLRLAYTELQRIL
;
A
#
# COMPACT_ATOMS: atom_id res chain seq x y z
N MET A 1 9.31 12.03 5.37
CA MET A 1 8.28 12.44 6.36
C MET A 1 8.39 13.90 6.82
N LYS A 2 9.58 14.50 6.93
CA LYS A 2 9.77 15.91 7.34
C LYS A 2 8.95 16.93 6.51
N THR A 3 8.92 16.79 5.19
CA THR A 3 8.12 17.66 4.30
C THR A 3 6.62 17.53 4.55
N TYR A 4 6.14 16.32 4.84
CA TYR A 4 4.74 16.10 5.22
C TYR A 4 4.44 16.84 6.52
N ARG A 5 5.20 16.61 7.60
CA ARG A 5 4.99 17.26 8.91
C ARG A 5 5.00 18.79 8.84
N ARG A 6 5.88 19.35 7.99
CA ARG A 6 5.91 20.79 7.75
C ARG A 6 4.64 21.28 7.07
N LYS A 7 4.10 20.55 6.10
CA LYS A 7 2.91 20.96 5.33
C LYS A 7 1.61 20.66 6.06
N SER A 8 1.55 19.55 6.81
CA SER A 8 0.35 19.11 7.54
C SER A 8 -0.08 20.08 8.64
N SER A 9 0.83 20.93 9.11
CA SER A 9 0.51 21.95 10.12
C SER A 9 -0.37 23.10 9.60
N TYR A 10 -0.44 23.31 8.28
CA TYR A 10 -1.24 24.38 7.67
C TYR A 10 -2.01 23.97 6.40
N LEU A 11 -1.83 22.73 5.93
CA LEU A 11 -2.58 22.14 4.82
C LEU A 11 -3.14 20.78 5.23
N SER A 12 -4.37 20.48 4.81
CA SER A 12 -4.91 19.13 4.88
C SER A 12 -4.26 18.27 3.79
N VAL A 13 -3.14 17.62 4.13
CA VAL A 13 -2.39 16.75 3.23
C VAL A 13 -2.21 15.37 3.86
N ALA A 14 -2.17 14.34 3.02
CA ALA A 14 -1.77 12.98 3.39
C ALA A 14 -0.53 12.57 2.57
N LEU A 15 0.26 11.63 3.10
CA LEU A 15 1.40 11.04 2.41
C LEU A 15 1.17 9.55 2.18
N ALA A 16 1.10 9.13 0.92
CA ALA A 16 1.12 7.73 0.53
C ALA A 16 2.55 7.32 0.16
N VAL A 17 3.06 6.26 0.78
CA VAL A 17 4.36 5.65 0.48
C VAL A 17 4.11 4.27 -0.11
N MET A 18 4.66 3.96 -1.28
CA MET A 18 4.54 2.65 -1.91
C MET A 18 5.92 2.05 -2.14
N ILE A 19 6.16 0.85 -1.60
CA ILE A 19 7.45 0.14 -1.67
C ILE A 19 7.18 -1.35 -1.86
N ASP A 20 7.74 -1.96 -2.89
CA ASP A 20 7.59 -3.41 -3.09
C ASP A 20 8.41 -4.22 -2.09
N ALA A 21 7.83 -5.31 -1.60
CA ALA A 21 8.56 -6.27 -0.75
C ALA A 21 9.43 -7.22 -1.58
N ASP A 22 9.23 -7.33 -2.89
CA ASP A 22 9.79 -8.40 -3.72
C ASP A 22 9.48 -9.77 -3.08
N THR A 23 10.50 -10.60 -2.87
CA THR A 23 10.40 -11.87 -2.14
C THR A 23 10.46 -11.73 -0.63
N ASN A 24 10.67 -10.52 -0.10
CA ASN A 24 10.79 -10.29 1.33
C ASN A 24 9.42 -10.23 2.02
N PRO A 25 9.37 -10.51 3.33
CA PRO A 25 8.18 -10.22 4.14
C PRO A 25 7.89 -8.72 4.18
N VAL A 26 6.60 -8.35 4.16
CA VAL A 26 6.15 -6.95 4.31
C VAL A 26 6.76 -6.29 5.55
N ARG A 27 6.80 -7.01 6.68
CA ARG A 27 7.38 -6.53 7.94
C ARG A 27 8.84 -6.11 7.80
N LYS A 28 9.61 -6.75 6.93
CA LYS A 28 11.02 -6.38 6.70
C LYS A 28 11.12 -4.99 6.08
N ARG A 29 10.24 -4.65 5.12
CA ARG A 29 10.19 -3.30 4.53
C ARG A 29 9.73 -2.25 5.52
N LEU A 30 8.73 -2.56 6.36
CA LEU A 30 8.30 -1.67 7.45
C LEU A 30 9.44 -1.39 8.43
N ASN A 31 10.11 -2.43 8.92
CA ASN A 31 11.24 -2.28 9.83
C ASN A 31 12.41 -1.51 9.18
N GLN A 32 12.68 -1.71 7.88
CA GLN A 32 13.68 -0.95 7.15
C GLN A 32 13.33 0.54 7.09
N LEU A 33 12.06 0.86 6.83
CA LEU A 33 11.60 2.24 6.81
C LEU A 33 11.75 2.87 8.20
N ASP A 34 11.35 2.17 9.26
CA ASP A 34 11.49 2.66 10.63
C ASP A 34 12.96 2.84 11.03
N ALA A 35 13.84 1.93 10.62
CA ALA A 35 15.28 2.02 10.89
C ALA A 35 15.93 3.21 10.18
N ILE A 36 15.66 3.40 8.89
CA ILE A 36 16.17 4.56 8.13
C ILE A 36 15.70 5.87 8.76
N LEU A 37 14.45 5.93 9.21
CA LEU A 37 13.93 7.13 9.89
C LEU A 37 14.59 7.33 11.26
N GLY A 38 14.79 6.25 12.03
CA GLY A 38 15.44 6.31 13.33
C GLY A 38 16.91 6.76 13.25
N ASP A 39 17.66 6.25 12.27
CA ASP A 39 19.08 6.57 12.07
C ASP A 39 19.29 8.03 11.62
N ASP A 40 18.35 8.58 10.83
CA ASP A 40 18.37 9.99 10.42
C ASP A 40 17.91 10.96 11.54
N SER A 41 17.78 10.49 12.79
CA SER A 41 17.22 11.26 13.93
C SER A 41 15.78 11.77 13.66
N HIS A 42 15.07 11.13 12.73
CA HIS A 42 13.69 11.46 12.43
C HIS A 42 12.78 10.62 13.33
N GLN A 43 11.77 11.26 13.94
CA GLN A 43 10.77 10.50 14.68
C GLN A 43 10.09 9.49 13.74
N ILE A 44 10.02 8.24 14.21
CA ILE A 44 9.19 7.17 13.63
C ILE A 44 7.77 7.71 13.39
N ARG A 45 7.10 7.17 12.36
CA ARG A 45 5.71 7.51 12.03
C ARG A 45 4.82 7.37 13.27
N GLN A 46 4.10 8.42 13.64
CA GLN A 46 3.14 8.40 14.75
C GLN A 46 1.79 7.81 14.28
N GLN A 47 0.97 7.37 15.23
CA GLN A 47 -0.31 6.74 14.91
C GLN A 47 -1.35 7.71 14.31
N ASP A 48 -1.28 8.97 14.70
CA ASP A 48 -2.18 10.06 14.29
C ASP A 48 -1.76 10.75 12.98
N GLU A 49 -0.58 10.41 12.44
CA GLU A 49 -0.14 10.94 11.17
C GLU A 49 -0.91 10.31 9.99
N LYS A 50 -1.40 11.17 9.09
CA LYS A 50 -1.99 10.80 7.79
C LYS A 50 -0.90 10.33 6.81
N ILE A 51 -0.20 9.28 7.18
CA ILE A 51 0.83 8.63 6.38
C ILE A 51 0.44 7.16 6.22
N ALA A 52 0.09 6.77 4.99
CA ALA A 52 -0.20 5.39 4.63
C ALA A 52 1.03 4.75 3.96
N ILE A 53 1.39 3.53 4.36
CA ILE A 53 2.47 2.76 3.75
C ILE A 53 1.91 1.52 3.09
N PHE A 54 2.07 1.45 1.77
CA PHE A 54 1.63 0.35 0.93
C PHE A 54 2.84 -0.50 0.57
N VAL A 55 2.78 -1.78 0.93
CA VAL A 55 3.86 -2.73 0.65
C VAL A 55 3.32 -3.94 -0.09
N PRO A 56 3.19 -3.87 -1.43
CA PRO A 56 2.85 -5.05 -2.23
C PRO A 56 3.92 -6.12 -2.04
N LYS A 57 3.51 -7.35 -1.71
CA LYS A 57 4.44 -8.48 -1.74
C LYS A 57 4.62 -8.92 -3.18
N ARG A 58 5.85 -9.25 -3.57
CA ARG A 58 6.32 -9.37 -4.96
C ARG A 58 6.30 -8.03 -5.67
N ASN A 59 5.11 -7.53 -6.03
CA ASN A 59 4.92 -6.32 -6.80
C ASN A 59 3.44 -5.90 -6.82
N ILE A 60 3.17 -4.70 -7.34
CA ILE A 60 1.81 -4.18 -7.52
C ILE A 60 0.97 -5.02 -8.50
N GLU A 61 1.61 -5.70 -9.46
CA GLU A 61 0.92 -6.59 -10.41
C GLU A 61 0.17 -7.72 -9.71
N THR A 62 0.63 -8.16 -8.53
CA THR A 62 -0.07 -9.15 -7.71
C THR A 62 -1.45 -8.65 -7.27
N TRP A 63 -1.54 -7.38 -6.86
CA TRP A 63 -2.82 -6.78 -6.46
C TRP A 63 -3.74 -6.60 -7.65
N ILE A 64 -3.20 -6.11 -8.77
CA ILE A 64 -3.97 -5.93 -10.02
C ILE A 64 -4.51 -7.27 -10.51
N TYR A 65 -3.69 -8.32 -10.49
CA TYR A 65 -4.12 -9.66 -10.89
C TYR A 65 -5.22 -10.21 -9.98
N PHE A 66 -5.06 -10.05 -8.66
CA PHE A 66 -6.11 -10.42 -7.70
C PHE A 66 -7.43 -9.71 -8.00
N ILE A 67 -7.39 -8.41 -8.31
CA ILE A 67 -8.62 -7.65 -8.59
C ILE A 67 -9.33 -8.22 -9.82
N ARG A 68 -8.59 -8.56 -10.88
CA ARG A 68 -9.14 -9.11 -12.14
C ARG A 68 -9.68 -10.53 -12.03
N LYS A 69 -8.94 -11.39 -11.33
CA LYS A 69 -9.19 -12.85 -11.32
C LYS A 69 -9.79 -13.34 -10.02
N LYS A 70 -9.85 -12.48 -8.99
CA LYS A 70 -10.19 -12.80 -7.60
C LYS A 70 -9.36 -13.94 -7.01
N GLU A 71 -8.18 -14.18 -7.60
CA GLU A 71 -7.25 -15.23 -7.24
C GLU A 71 -5.84 -14.72 -7.52
N ALA A 72 -5.04 -14.57 -6.46
CA ALA A 72 -3.61 -14.33 -6.58
C ALA A 72 -2.91 -14.83 -5.32
N ASP A 73 -1.71 -15.36 -5.49
CA ASP A 73 -0.82 -15.70 -4.39
C ASP A 73 0.37 -14.70 -4.34
N GLU A 74 1.03 -14.60 -3.21
CA GLU A 74 2.13 -13.63 -3.04
C GLU A 74 3.52 -14.23 -3.30
N THR A 75 3.59 -15.27 -4.14
CA THR A 75 4.82 -15.98 -4.50
C THR A 75 5.04 -16.02 -6.01
N THR A 76 3.97 -16.09 -6.78
CA THR A 76 3.95 -16.03 -8.23
C THR A 76 4.40 -14.65 -8.72
N ALA A 77 5.11 -14.62 -9.85
CA ALA A 77 5.38 -13.37 -10.57
C ALA A 77 4.27 -13.17 -11.61
N TYR A 78 3.40 -12.19 -11.39
CA TYR A 78 2.37 -11.83 -12.36
C TYR A 78 2.95 -10.92 -13.45
N PRO A 79 2.51 -11.10 -14.72
CA PRO A 79 2.98 -10.29 -15.82
C PRO A 79 2.56 -8.83 -15.63
N LYS A 80 3.42 -7.93 -16.12
CA LYS A 80 3.10 -6.51 -16.19
C LYS A 80 1.96 -6.27 -17.17
N LEU A 81 1.23 -5.18 -16.92
CA LEU A 81 0.28 -4.66 -17.90
C LEU A 81 1.04 -4.10 -19.11
N ASP A 82 0.41 -4.19 -20.28
CA ASP A 82 0.94 -3.59 -21.50
C ASP A 82 1.04 -2.06 -21.36
N ARG A 83 0.09 -1.44 -20.65
CA ARG A 83 0.10 -0.01 -20.32
C ARG A 83 -0.35 0.21 -18.88
N GLU A 84 0.29 1.16 -18.20
CA GLU A 84 -0.04 1.52 -16.81
C GLU A 84 -1.52 1.89 -16.64
N ARG A 85 -2.10 2.60 -17.61
CA ARG A 85 -3.52 3.02 -17.58
C ARG A 85 -4.51 1.85 -17.61
N ASP A 86 -4.06 0.66 -18.01
CA ASP A 86 -4.94 -0.50 -18.14
C ASP A 86 -5.36 -1.06 -16.76
N CYS A 87 -4.73 -0.60 -15.67
CA CYS A 87 -5.18 -0.90 -14.31
C CYS A 87 -6.40 -0.09 -13.86
N LYS A 88 -6.79 0.96 -14.61
CA LYS A 88 -7.81 1.92 -14.17
C LYS A 88 -9.14 1.24 -13.86
N GLN A 89 -9.60 0.38 -14.76
CA GLN A 89 -10.85 -0.36 -14.57
C GLN A 89 -10.77 -1.30 -13.36
N ASP A 90 -9.62 -1.90 -13.11
CA ASP A 90 -9.41 -2.76 -11.94
C ASP A 90 -9.50 -1.93 -10.65
N VAL A 91 -8.89 -0.75 -10.63
CA VAL A 91 -8.98 0.17 -9.48
C VAL A 91 -10.42 0.59 -9.21
N ASP A 92 -11.18 0.94 -10.25
CA ASP A 92 -12.59 1.31 -10.12
C ASP A 92 -13.41 0.14 -9.54
N GLU A 93 -13.21 -1.09 -10.05
CA GLU A 93 -13.88 -2.30 -9.55
C GLU A 93 -13.51 -2.60 -8.08
N LEU A 94 -12.23 -2.42 -7.71
CA LEU A 94 -11.79 -2.58 -6.33
C LEU A 94 -12.50 -1.58 -5.42
N LEU A 95 -12.59 -0.31 -5.82
CA LEU A 95 -13.24 0.73 -5.02
C LEU A 95 -14.72 0.42 -4.81
N ASP A 96 -15.44 0.03 -5.87
CA ASP A 96 -16.85 -0.35 -5.77
C ASP A 96 -17.06 -1.52 -4.80
N HIS A 97 -16.20 -2.53 -4.89
CA HIS A 97 -16.29 -3.70 -4.01
C HIS A 97 -15.94 -3.36 -2.56
N VAL A 98 -14.84 -2.64 -2.35
CA VAL A 98 -14.32 -2.29 -1.03
C VAL A 98 -15.26 -1.33 -0.30
N CYS A 99 -15.81 -0.33 -0.98
CA CYS A 99 -16.72 0.63 -0.37
C CYS A 99 -18.08 0.01 0.02
N GLY A 100 -18.51 -1.07 -0.62
CA GLY A 100 -19.78 -1.75 -0.33
C GLY A 100 -19.68 -2.96 0.61
N HIS A 101 -18.62 -3.78 0.46
CA HIS A 101 -18.55 -5.12 1.05
C HIS A 101 -17.23 -5.40 1.79
N GLY A 102 -16.25 -4.48 1.72
CA GLY A 102 -14.90 -4.71 2.23
C GLY A 102 -14.05 -5.58 1.30
N LEU A 103 -12.87 -5.99 1.78
CA LEU A 103 -11.98 -6.88 1.02
C LEU A 103 -12.40 -8.35 1.17
N PRO A 104 -12.35 -9.16 0.09
CA PRO A 104 -12.59 -10.59 0.17
C PRO A 104 -11.62 -11.30 1.13
N GLU A 105 -12.06 -12.39 1.77
CA GLU A 105 -11.21 -13.14 2.72
C GLU A 105 -9.95 -13.73 2.08
N ASN A 106 -10.03 -14.10 0.80
CA ASN A 106 -8.92 -14.64 0.02
C ASN A 106 -8.00 -13.55 -0.55
N ALA A 107 -8.20 -12.28 -0.20
CA ALA A 107 -7.32 -11.20 -0.62
C ALA A 107 -5.88 -11.42 -0.12
N PRO A 108 -4.87 -11.10 -0.96
CA PRO A 108 -3.47 -11.15 -0.56
C PRO A 108 -3.23 -10.44 0.77
N GLN A 109 -2.35 -11.00 1.61
CA GLN A 109 -2.09 -10.45 2.94
C GLN A 109 -1.59 -9.00 2.87
N SER A 110 -0.70 -8.69 1.93
CA SER A 110 -0.22 -7.34 1.66
C SER A 110 -1.33 -6.37 1.27
N LEU A 111 -2.33 -6.82 0.50
CA LEU A 111 -3.49 -6.00 0.12
C LEU A 111 -4.40 -5.72 1.32
N ARG A 112 -4.59 -6.71 2.21
CA ARG A 112 -5.34 -6.50 3.46
C ARG A 112 -4.64 -5.50 4.39
N LEU A 113 -3.32 -5.56 4.50
CA LEU A 113 -2.54 -4.57 5.26
C LEU A 113 -2.65 -3.17 4.64
N ALA A 114 -2.58 -3.09 3.31
CA ALA A 114 -2.77 -1.85 2.56
C ALA A 114 -4.15 -1.23 2.82
N TYR A 115 -5.20 -2.04 2.93
CA TYR A 115 -6.54 -1.54 3.24
C TYR A 115 -6.62 -0.86 4.61
N THR A 116 -6.00 -1.45 5.64
CA THR A 116 -5.89 -0.82 6.96
C THR A 116 -5.10 0.49 6.91
N GLU A 117 -4.06 0.54 6.08
CA GLU A 117 -3.25 1.75 5.86
C GLU A 117 -4.03 2.85 5.14
N LEU A 118 -4.90 2.50 4.17
CA LEU A 118 -5.77 3.45 3.49
C LEU A 118 -6.72 4.16 4.46
N GLN A 119 -7.27 3.44 5.45
CA GLN A 119 -8.14 4.03 6.48
C GLN A 119 -7.45 5.11 7.33
N ARG A 120 -6.11 5.21 7.32
CA ARG A 120 -5.37 6.26 8.05
C ARG A 120 -5.36 7.61 7.33
N ILE A 121 -5.63 7.62 6.03
CA ILE A 121 -5.50 8.82 5.19
C ILE A 121 -6.84 9.30 4.62
N LEU A 122 -7.89 8.48 4.70
CA LEU A 122 -9.28 8.87 4.49
C LEU A 122 -9.78 9.67 5.70
#